data_AF-A0A380HNE9-F1
#
_entry.id   AF-A0A380HNE9-F1
#
_cell.length_a   1.000
_cell.length_b   1.000
_cell.length_c   1.000
_cell.angle_alpha   90.00
_cell.angle_beta   90.00
_cell.angle_gamma   90.00
#
_symmetry.space_group_name_H-M   'P 1'
#
loop_
_entity.id
_entity.type
_entity.pdbx_description
1 polymer ?
#
loop_
_entity_poly.entity_id
_entity_poly.type
_entity_poly.pdbx_seq_one_letter_code
_entity_poly.pdbx_strand_id
1 'polypeptide(L)'
;MQQLLMQLLNDVLKMVEKYETAKSTGEDYDFYVEVVPFTNDIDQQLKKLVTYEQQVIQLQYMNKQKFDLLISNIESLSVECHFKRTSRKLFNEKVKAVQYDLSYIQRNEQFL
;
A
#
# COMPACT_ATOMS: atom_id res chain seq x y z
N MET A 1 12.79 -9.92 3.75
CA MET A 1 11.95 -8.70 3.80
C MET A 1 12.03 -7.92 2.48
N GLN A 2 13.21 -7.65 1.94
CA GLN A 2 13.42 -6.96 0.64
C GLN A 2 12.46 -7.30 -0.51
N GLN A 3 12.28 -8.59 -0.84
CA GLN A 3 11.38 -9.00 -1.92
C GLN A 3 9.92 -8.61 -1.64
N LEU A 4 9.49 -8.69 -0.38
CA LEU A 4 8.15 -8.27 0.05
C LEU A 4 7.97 -6.75 -0.08
N LEU A 5 8.98 -5.96 0.30
CA LEU A 5 8.92 -4.50 0.16
C LEU A 5 8.89 -4.07 -1.31
N MET A 6 9.67 -4.74 -2.15
CA MET A 6 9.64 -4.52 -3.60
C MET A 6 8.27 -4.89 -4.20
N GLN A 7 7.68 -5.99 -3.74
CA GLN A 7 6.33 -6.39 -4.16
C GLN A 7 5.28 -5.35 -3.75
N LEU A 8 5.29 -4.90 -2.50
CA LEU A 8 4.36 -3.87 -2.01
C LEU A 8 4.52 -2.54 -2.75
N LEU A 9 5.75 -2.12 -3.07
CA LEU A 9 6.00 -0.94 -3.90
C LEU A 9 5.39 -1.10 -5.30
N ASN A 10 5.57 -2.25 -5.93
CA ASN A 10 4.96 -2.56 -7.22
C ASN A 10 3.43 -2.59 -7.14
N ASP A 11 2.87 -3.10 -6.05
CA ASP A 11 1.42 -3.12 -5.88
C ASP A 11 0.83 -1.73 -5.64
N VAL A 12 1.56 -0.83 -4.97
CA VAL A 12 1.18 0.59 -4.90
C VAL A 12 1.21 1.25 -6.29
N LEU A 13 2.16 0.89 -7.16
CA LEU A 13 2.14 1.36 -8.56
C LEU A 13 0.91 0.85 -9.31
N LYS A 14 0.55 -0.44 -9.16
CA LYS A 14 -0.69 -0.99 -9.74
C LYS A 14 -1.95 -0.31 -9.20
N MET A 15 -1.97 0.05 -7.91
CA MET A 15 -3.08 0.82 -7.33
C MET A 15 -3.20 2.18 -8.02
N VAL A 16 -2.09 2.86 -8.33
CA VAL A 16 -2.11 4.12 -9.10
C VAL A 16 -2.68 3.89 -10.51
N GLU A 17 -2.24 2.83 -11.20
CA GLU A 17 -2.74 2.49 -12.55
C GLU A 17 -4.25 2.19 -12.55
N LYS A 18 -4.73 1.37 -11.60
CA LYS A 18 -6.15 1.05 -11.44
C LYS A 18 -6.97 2.30 -11.14
N TYR A 19 -6.47 3.16 -10.26
CA TYR A 19 -7.10 4.44 -9.91
C TYR A 19 -7.23 5.37 -11.12
N GLU A 20 -6.17 5.57 -11.90
CA GLU A 20 -6.25 6.41 -13.10
C GLU A 20 -7.17 5.80 -14.17
N THR A 21 -7.25 4.47 -14.24
CA THR A 21 -8.20 3.78 -15.13
C THR A 21 -9.65 4.02 -14.69
N ALA A 22 -9.98 3.86 -13.41
CA ALA A 22 -11.32 4.18 -12.89
C ALA A 22 -11.69 5.65 -13.13
N LYS A 23 -10.71 6.56 -13.00
CA LYS A 23 -10.90 7.99 -13.26
C LYS A 23 -11.12 8.33 -14.73
N SER A 24 -10.39 7.71 -15.63
CA SER A 24 -10.48 8.00 -17.07
C SER A 24 -11.71 7.37 -17.71
N THR A 25 -12.08 6.16 -17.31
CA THR A 25 -13.29 5.46 -17.77
C THR A 25 -14.57 6.02 -17.16
N GLY A 26 -14.48 6.56 -15.93
CA GLY A 26 -15.68 6.96 -15.18
C GLY A 26 -16.49 5.76 -14.70
N GLU A 27 -15.85 4.60 -14.54
CA GLU A 27 -16.46 3.36 -14.07
C GLU A 27 -15.77 2.84 -12.80
N ASP A 28 -16.56 2.21 -11.93
CA ASP A 28 -16.05 1.50 -10.76
C ASP A 28 -15.74 0.06 -11.17
N TYR A 29 -14.71 -0.55 -10.60
CA TYR A 29 -14.43 -1.96 -10.85
C TYR A 29 -15.48 -2.86 -10.18
N ASP A 30 -15.69 -4.05 -10.72
CA ASP A 30 -16.60 -5.02 -10.12
C ASP A 30 -16.10 -5.49 -8.73
N PHE A 31 -16.99 -5.46 -7.75
CA PHE A 31 -16.61 -5.74 -6.37
C PHE A 31 -16.11 -7.18 -6.16
N TYR A 32 -16.78 -8.17 -6.75
CA TYR A 32 -16.47 -9.58 -6.48
C TYR A 32 -15.38 -10.12 -7.42
N VAL A 33 -15.30 -9.60 -8.64
CA VAL A 33 -14.35 -10.07 -9.66
C VAL A 33 -13.01 -9.35 -9.56
N GLU A 34 -12.99 -8.07 -9.19
CA GLU A 34 -11.77 -7.25 -9.19
C GLU A 34 -11.36 -6.81 -7.79
N VAL A 35 -12.27 -6.17 -7.05
CA VAL A 35 -11.91 -5.55 -5.76
C VAL A 35 -11.53 -6.60 -4.72
N VAL A 36 -12.41 -7.56 -4.45
CA VAL A 36 -12.20 -8.59 -3.41
C VAL A 36 -10.94 -9.44 -3.67
N PRO A 37 -10.70 -9.98 -4.88
CA PRO A 37 -9.47 -10.72 -5.14
C PRO A 37 -8.21 -9.87 -4.95
N PHE A 38 -8.22 -8.63 -5.46
CA PHE A 38 -7.09 -7.74 -5.34
C PHE A 38 -6.77 -7.40 -3.87
N THR A 39 -7.78 -7.01 -3.09
CA THR A 39 -7.57 -6.65 -1.67
C THR A 39 -7.11 -7.86 -0.86
N ASN A 40 -7.64 -9.05 -1.15
CA ASN A 40 -7.19 -10.28 -0.48
C ASN A 40 -5.70 -10.56 -0.74
N ASP A 41 -5.21 -10.37 -1.96
CA ASP A 41 -3.80 -10.55 -2.28
C ASP A 41 -2.91 -9.56 -1.51
N ILE A 42 -3.35 -8.30 -1.40
CA ILE A 42 -2.67 -7.27 -0.59
C ILE A 42 -2.67 -7.65 0.89
N ASP A 43 -3.80 -8.10 1.43
CA ASP A 43 -3.91 -8.52 2.83
C ASP A 43 -2.92 -9.65 3.16
N GLN A 44 -2.69 -10.59 2.24
CA GLN A 44 -1.69 -11.65 2.46
C GLN A 44 -0.27 -11.11 2.50
N GLN A 45 0.05 -10.06 1.74
CA GLN A 45 1.34 -9.41 1.80
C GLN A 45 1.51 -8.60 3.08
N LEU A 46 0.47 -7.89 3.50
CA LEU A 46 0.48 -7.12 4.75
C LEU A 46 0.60 -8.04 5.97
N LYS A 47 -0.08 -9.19 5.98
CA LYS A 47 0.12 -10.23 7.01
C LYS A 47 1.57 -10.66 7.11
N LYS A 48 2.26 -10.84 5.98
CA LYS A 48 3.70 -11.14 5.97
C LYS A 48 4.50 -9.95 6.51
N LEU A 49 4.17 -8.71 6.13
CA LEU A 49 4.89 -7.52 6.61
C LEU A 49 4.76 -7.34 8.13
N VAL A 50 3.58 -7.60 8.70
CA VAL A 50 3.33 -7.56 10.15
C VAL A 50 4.27 -8.51 10.92
N THR A 51 4.66 -9.65 10.35
CA THR A 51 5.65 -10.54 11.00
C THR A 51 7.03 -9.90 11.19
N TYR A 52 7.33 -8.83 10.45
CA TYR A 52 8.55 -8.06 10.54
C TYR A 52 8.43 -6.77 11.36
N GLU A 53 7.27 -6.52 12.00
CA GLU A 53 7.00 -5.28 12.74
C GLU A 53 8.14 -4.91 13.71
N GLN A 54 8.59 -5.85 14.54
CA GLN A 54 9.63 -5.59 15.54
C GLN A 54 10.96 -5.15 14.92
N GLN A 55 11.28 -5.64 13.72
CA GLN A 55 12.48 -5.23 12.98
C GLN A 55 12.28 -3.81 12.41
N VAL A 56 11.11 -3.56 11.81
CA VAL A 56 10.80 -2.27 11.18
C VAL A 56 10.76 -1.13 12.20
N ILE A 57 10.16 -1.33 13.37
CA ILE A 57 10.02 -0.26 14.38
C ILE A 57 11.34 0.08 15.08
N GLN A 58 12.40 -0.70 14.89
CA GLN A 58 13.75 -0.38 15.39
C GLN A 58 14.49 0.63 14.51
N LEU A 59 14.01 0.86 13.27
CA LEU A 59 14.57 1.88 12.40
C LEU A 59 14.34 3.29 12.98
N GLN A 60 15.35 4.15 12.88
CA GLN A 60 15.39 5.47 13.53
C GLN A 60 14.13 6.33 13.34
N TYR A 61 13.48 6.26 12.17
CA TYR A 61 12.30 7.07 11.86
C TYR A 61 10.99 6.28 11.84
N MET A 62 11.00 5.03 12.30
CA MET A 62 9.81 4.20 12.45
C MET A 62 9.45 4.04 13.92
N ASN A 63 8.17 3.77 14.15
CA ASN A 63 7.62 3.35 15.44
C ASN A 63 6.32 2.60 15.17
N LYS A 64 5.71 2.04 16.23
CA LYS A 64 4.46 1.28 16.11
C LYS A 64 3.35 2.06 15.41
N GLN A 65 3.12 3.31 15.80
CA GLN A 65 2.07 4.15 15.21
C GLN A 65 2.28 4.37 13.71
N LYS A 66 3.52 4.65 13.27
CA LYS A 66 3.84 4.80 11.84
C LYS A 66 3.68 3.49 11.09
N PHE A 67 4.07 2.38 11.69
CA PHE A 67 3.90 1.06 11.08
C PHE A 67 2.42 0.74 10.88
N ASP A 68 1.58 0.94 11.91
CA ASP A 68 0.14 0.71 11.81
C ASP A 68 -0.53 1.62 10.78
N LEU A 69 -0.10 2.89 10.72
CA LEU A 69 -0.58 3.85 9.72
C LEU A 69 -0.17 3.43 8.30
N LEU A 70 1.04 2.91 8.12
CA LEU A 70 1.49 2.37 6.83
C LEU A 70 0.60 1.21 6.37
N ILE A 71 0.34 0.23 7.25
CA ILE A 71 -0.54 -0.91 6.96
C ILE A 71 -1.94 -0.41 6.56
N SER A 72 -2.56 0.42 7.41
CA SER A 72 -3.91 0.94 7.17
C SER A 72 -4.02 1.77 5.88
N ASN A 73 -2.97 2.53 5.54
CA ASN A 73 -2.93 3.28 4.30
C ASN A 73 -2.85 2.35 3.08
N ILE A 74 -2.06 1.28 3.12
CA ILE A 74 -1.99 0.31 2.02
C ILE A 74 -3.33 -0.40 1.84
N GLU A 75 -3.96 -0.86 2.93
CA GLU A 75 -5.30 -1.46 2.89
C GLU A 75 -6.31 -0.50 2.25
N SER A 76 -6.33 0.75 2.70
CA SER A 76 -7.24 1.77 2.15
C SER A 76 -6.98 2.03 0.67
N LEU A 77 -5.71 2.16 0.25
CA LEU A 77 -5.36 2.36 -1.17
C LEU A 77 -5.81 1.17 -2.03
N SER A 78 -5.68 -0.06 -1.51
CA SER A 78 -6.07 -1.27 -2.22
C SER A 78 -7.57 -1.33 -2.55
N VAL A 79 -8.40 -0.68 -1.74
CA VAL A 79 -9.85 -0.55 -1.98
C VAL A 79 -10.12 0.68 -2.83
N GLU A 80 -9.63 1.84 -2.40
CA GLU A 80 -9.92 3.16 -3.00
C GLU A 80 -9.52 3.27 -4.47
N CYS A 81 -8.51 2.52 -4.92
CA CYS A 81 -8.03 2.56 -6.30
C CYS A 81 -9.04 2.02 -7.32
N HIS A 82 -10.10 1.35 -6.86
CA HIS A 82 -11.12 0.76 -7.72
C HIS A 82 -12.34 1.66 -7.95
N PHE A 83 -12.40 2.83 -7.30
CA PHE A 83 -13.60 3.67 -7.32
C PHE A 83 -13.35 5.03 -7.98
N LYS A 84 -14.15 5.35 -8.99
CA LYS A 84 -14.09 6.63 -9.73
C LYS A 84 -14.39 7.84 -8.86
N ARG A 85 -15.09 7.66 -7.73
CA ARG A 85 -15.46 8.73 -6.81
C ARG A 85 -14.36 9.05 -5.79
N THR A 86 -13.34 8.21 -5.67
CA THR A 86 -12.19 8.43 -4.76
C THR A 86 -11.57 9.82 -4.97
N SER A 87 -11.28 10.54 -3.89
CA SER A 87 -10.68 11.88 -3.98
C SER A 87 -9.25 11.84 -4.51
N ARG A 88 -8.98 12.57 -5.60
CA ARG A 88 -7.64 12.64 -6.20
C ARG A 88 -6.58 13.17 -5.25
N LYS A 89 -6.94 14.18 -4.46
CA LYS A 89 -6.03 14.78 -3.48
C LYS A 89 -5.66 13.76 -2.41
N LEU A 90 -6.66 13.19 -1.75
CA LEU A 90 -6.46 12.27 -0.62
C LEU A 90 -5.75 10.99 -1.05
N PHE A 91 -6.11 10.44 -2.21
CA PHE A 91 -5.46 9.26 -2.76
C PHE A 91 -3.97 9.51 -3.03
N ASN A 92 -3.64 10.61 -3.72
CA ASN A 92 -2.24 10.94 -4.04
C ASN A 92 -1.40 11.27 -2.81
N GLU A 93 -1.98 11.92 -1.79
CA GLU A 93 -1.30 12.16 -0.51
C GLU A 93 -0.94 10.83 0.17
N LYS A 94 -1.88 9.89 0.19
CA LYS A 94 -1.69 8.55 0.78
C LYS A 94 -0.66 7.72 0.01
N VAL A 95 -0.71 7.72 -1.33
CA VAL A 95 0.31 7.06 -2.18
C VAL A 95 1.70 7.57 -1.87
N LYS A 96 1.89 8.90 -1.79
CA LYS A 96 3.19 9.51 -1.48
C LYS A 96 3.71 9.09 -0.10
N ALA A 97 2.83 9.08 0.91
CA ALA A 97 3.19 8.64 2.25
C ALA A 97 3.65 7.18 2.27
N VAL A 98 2.86 6.29 1.67
CA VAL A 98 3.17 4.85 1.60
C VAL A 98 4.47 4.59 0.83
N GLN A 99 4.66 5.21 -0.34
CA GLN A 99 5.88 5.04 -1.12
C GLN A 99 7.11 5.53 -0.36
N TYR A 100 7.00 6.66 0.34
CA TYR A 100 8.08 7.19 1.17
C TYR A 100 8.47 6.20 2.27
N ASP A 101 7.49 5.71 3.04
CA ASP A 101 7.72 4.78 4.15
C ASP A 101 8.28 3.44 3.67
N LEU A 102 7.68 2.81 2.65
CA LEU A 102 8.18 1.55 2.08
C LEU A 102 9.61 1.69 1.54
N SER A 103 9.89 2.77 0.83
CA SER A 103 11.24 3.01 0.28
C SER A 103 12.26 3.30 1.39
N TYR A 104 11.84 3.96 2.47
CA TYR A 104 12.68 4.18 3.64
C TYR A 104 13.03 2.84 4.30
N ILE A 105 12.03 1.98 4.55
CA ILE A 105 12.26 0.65 5.14
C ILE A 105 13.18 -0.17 4.24
N GLN A 106 12.92 -0.22 2.93
CA GLN A 106 13.73 -1.00 1.98
C GLN A 106 15.20 -0.56 1.93
N ARG A 107 15.47 0.75 2.02
CA ARG A 107 16.86 1.24 2.03
C ARG A 107 17.59 0.97 3.34
N ASN A 108 16.86 0.86 4.45
CA ASN A 108 17.46 0.78 5.79
C ASN A 108 17.35 -0.62 6.42
N GLU A 109 16.59 -1.55 5.83
CA GLU A 109 16.50 -2.94 6.33
C GLU A 109 17.85 -3.68 6.32
N GLN A 110 18.82 -3.21 5.52
CA GLN A 110 20.17 -3.77 5.45
C GLN A 110 20.99 -3.50 6.73
N PHE A 111 20.53 -2.59 7.59
CA PHE A 111 21.17 -2.22 8.85
C PHE A 111 20.50 -2.85 10.09
N LEU A 112 19.55 -3.77 9.87
CA LEU A 112 18.86 -4.58 10.89
C LEU A 112 19.50 -5.97 10.97
#